data_AF-A0A0Q8R0W1-F1
#
_entry.id   AF-A0A0Q8R0W1-F1
#
_cell.length_a   1.000
_cell.length_b   1.000
_cell.length_c   1.000
_cell.angle_alpha   90.00
_cell.angle_beta   90.00
_cell.angle_gamma   90.00
#
_symmetry.space_group_name_H-M   'P 1'
#
loop_
_entity.id
_entity.type
_entity.pdbx_description
1 polymer ?
#
loop_
_entity_poly.entity_id
_entity_poly.type
_entity_poly.pdbx_seq_one_letter_code
_entity_poly.pdbx_strand_id
1 'polypeptide(L)'
;MIAIGGSRLDRGTAELRLHRALRAGPLDPAAQRLWQRGRAEEAAAMIGTGDLGQAVDAVGRAWLAGLLAHPVRDGDAMRDAGRVLSKLYWSHYAELAPSGGLYREMVGRGVLRSGAGGDAERAAQLEAALNRRLVVLDDCGRDVRRAVESLCVDHHFEFGPAWLDRLIAACREKRAAGEEDQRRMNAAVLGLAALT
;
A
#
# COMPACT_ATOMS: atom_id res chain seq x y z
N MET A 1 26.02 4.28 16.83
CA MET A 1 25.77 3.86 15.43
C MET A 1 24.73 2.75 15.47
N ILE A 2 23.44 3.12 15.40
CA ILE A 2 22.35 2.13 15.43
C ILE A 2 22.09 1.73 13.98
N ALA A 3 22.38 0.47 13.66
CA ALA A 3 22.05 -0.10 12.37
C ALA A 3 20.53 -0.09 12.22
N ILE A 4 20.02 0.81 11.37
CA ILE A 4 18.64 0.75 10.88
C ILE A 4 18.61 -0.45 9.94
N GLY A 5 18.44 -1.64 10.49
CA GLY A 5 18.20 -2.85 9.73
C GLY A 5 17.07 -2.55 8.76
N GLY A 6 17.35 -2.67 7.46
CA GLY A 6 16.41 -2.35 6.38
C GLY A 6 15.06 -2.93 6.73
N SER A 7 14.10 -2.06 7.02
CA SER A 7 12.73 -2.43 7.31
C SER A 7 12.24 -3.22 6.10
N ARG A 8 12.24 -4.56 6.20
CA ARG A 8 11.53 -5.42 5.25
C ARG A 8 10.09 -4.92 5.27
N LEU A 9 9.71 -4.20 4.21
CA LEU A 9 8.35 -3.74 3.99
C LEU A 9 7.44 -4.96 4.18
N ASP A 10 6.52 -4.85 5.13
CA ASP A 10 5.57 -5.90 5.47
C ASP A 10 4.61 -6.12 4.30
N ARG A 11 4.47 -7.36 3.86
CA ARG A 11 3.75 -7.73 2.63
C ARG A 11 2.38 -8.36 2.89
N GLY A 12 1.99 -8.57 4.15
CA GLY A 12 0.81 -9.38 4.48
C GLY A 12 1.11 -10.88 4.53
N THR A 13 0.09 -11.69 4.88
CA THR A 13 0.20 -13.17 4.84
C THR A 13 0.46 -13.65 3.42
N ALA A 14 0.98 -14.87 3.28
CA ALA A 14 1.23 -15.45 1.97
C ALA A 14 -0.03 -15.58 1.11
N GLU A 15 -1.16 -15.99 1.70
CA GLU A 15 -2.45 -16.08 1.00
C GLU A 15 -2.90 -14.72 0.49
N LEU A 16 -2.76 -13.70 1.33
CA LEU A 16 -3.15 -12.34 1.00
C LEU A 16 -2.28 -11.80 -0.14
N ARG A 17 -0.96 -12.03 -0.10
CA ARG A 17 -0.04 -11.69 -1.19
C ARG A 17 -0.42 -12.36 -2.51
N LEU A 18 -0.79 -13.64 -2.47
CA LEU A 18 -1.19 -14.40 -3.66
C LEU A 18 -2.53 -13.93 -4.23
N HIS A 19 -3.53 -13.69 -3.36
CA HIS A 19 -4.80 -13.09 -3.76
C HIS A 19 -4.62 -11.76 -4.47
N ARG A 20 -3.73 -10.91 -3.93
CA ARG A 20 -3.41 -9.61 -4.53
C ARG A 20 -2.65 -9.75 -5.86
N ALA A 21 -1.65 -10.64 -5.91
CA ALA A 21 -0.89 -10.91 -7.12
C ALA A 21 -1.78 -11.40 -8.29
N LEU A 22 -2.71 -12.32 -8.04
CA LEU A 22 -3.66 -12.81 -9.06
C LEU A 22 -4.49 -11.70 -9.73
N ARG A 23 -4.75 -10.61 -9.00
CA ARG A 23 -5.52 -9.48 -9.53
C ARG A 23 -4.68 -8.56 -10.41
N ALA A 24 -3.37 -8.55 -10.22
CA ALA A 24 -2.44 -7.81 -11.07
C ALA A 24 -2.13 -8.55 -12.37
N GLY A 25 -2.14 -9.87 -12.33
CA GLY A 25 -1.91 -10.75 -13.48
C GLY A 25 -1.94 -12.23 -13.08
N PRO A 26 -1.86 -13.15 -14.05
CA PRO A 26 -1.82 -14.58 -13.76
C PRO A 26 -0.59 -14.92 -12.93
N LEU A 27 -0.76 -15.81 -11.94
CA LEU A 27 0.36 -16.41 -11.23
C LEU A 27 1.13 -17.37 -12.17
N ASP A 28 2.41 -17.56 -11.87
CA ASP A 28 3.17 -18.66 -12.47
C ASP A 28 2.43 -20.00 -12.21
N PRO A 29 2.32 -20.90 -13.20
CA PRO A 29 1.61 -22.16 -13.04
C PRO A 29 2.12 -23.03 -11.89
N ALA A 30 3.41 -22.98 -11.55
CA ALA A 30 3.95 -23.68 -10.40
C ALA A 30 3.54 -23.03 -9.09
N ALA A 31 3.54 -21.70 -9.01
CA ALA A 31 3.01 -20.96 -7.84
C ALA A 31 1.51 -21.27 -7.64
N GLN A 32 0.73 -21.33 -8.72
CA GLN A 32 -0.70 -21.65 -8.63
C GLN A 32 -0.96 -23.08 -8.14
N ARG A 33 -0.18 -24.07 -8.61
CA ARG A 33 -0.26 -25.46 -8.11
C ARG A 33 0.10 -25.58 -6.64
N LEU A 34 1.12 -24.86 -6.18
CA LEU A 34 1.51 -24.84 -4.76
C LEU A 34 0.37 -24.28 -3.91
N TRP A 35 -0.24 -23.18 -4.35
CA TRP A 35 -1.35 -22.58 -3.62
C TRP A 35 -2.58 -23.49 -3.55
N GLN A 36 -2.96 -24.14 -4.66
CA GLN A 36 -4.06 -25.12 -4.70
C GLN A 36 -3.85 -26.30 -3.74
N ARG A 37 -2.60 -26.61 -3.38
CA ARG A 37 -2.24 -27.65 -2.40
C ARG A 37 -2.13 -27.13 -0.96
N GLY A 38 -2.55 -25.89 -0.70
CA GLY A 38 -2.45 -25.25 0.60
C GLY A 38 -1.04 -24.74 0.96
N ARG A 39 -0.09 -24.73 0.02
CA ARG A 39 1.31 -24.30 0.25
C ARG A 39 1.48 -22.82 -0.09
N ALA A 40 0.73 -21.96 0.60
CA ALA A 40 0.69 -20.52 0.32
C ALA A 40 2.05 -19.84 0.48
N GLU A 41 2.80 -20.13 1.54
CA GLU A 41 4.13 -19.52 1.77
C GLU A 41 5.11 -19.76 0.62
N GLU A 42 5.14 -20.99 0.09
CA GLU A 42 6.01 -21.34 -1.02
C GLU A 42 5.54 -20.70 -2.33
N ALA A 43 4.23 -20.69 -2.58
CA ALA A 43 3.68 -19.97 -3.73
C ALA A 43 3.97 -18.46 -3.64
N ALA A 44 3.88 -17.85 -2.45
CA ALA A 44 4.17 -16.44 -2.22
C ALA A 44 5.68 -16.12 -2.28
N ALA A 45 6.54 -17.10 -2.05
CA ALA A 45 7.98 -16.96 -2.31
C ALA A 45 8.26 -16.89 -3.82
N MET A 46 7.49 -17.62 -4.64
CA MET A 46 7.66 -17.64 -6.10
C MET A 46 7.27 -16.33 -6.79
N ILE A 47 6.30 -15.57 -6.28
CA ILE A 47 6.04 -14.21 -6.79
C ILE A 47 7.18 -13.22 -6.46
N GLY A 48 8.06 -13.59 -5.51
CA GLY A 48 9.31 -12.89 -5.24
C GLY A 48 9.15 -11.41 -4.88
N THR A 49 10.06 -10.58 -5.38
CA THR A 49 10.07 -9.11 -5.23
C THR A 49 9.84 -8.38 -6.56
N GLY A 50 9.57 -9.11 -7.65
CA GLY A 50 9.30 -8.55 -8.97
C GLY A 50 7.90 -7.95 -9.07
N ASP A 51 7.44 -7.67 -10.29
CA ASP A 51 6.25 -6.85 -10.54
C ASP A 51 5.00 -7.33 -9.81
N LEU A 52 4.69 -8.64 -9.86
CA LEU A 52 3.55 -9.21 -9.14
C LEU A 52 3.65 -9.03 -7.62
N GLY A 53 4.87 -9.04 -7.07
CA GLY A 53 5.14 -8.78 -5.66
C GLY A 53 4.98 -7.30 -5.28
N GLN A 54 5.04 -6.38 -6.25
CA GLN A 54 4.84 -4.95 -6.04
C GLN A 54 3.37 -4.55 -6.23
N ALA A 55 2.63 -5.23 -7.10
CA ALA A 55 1.23 -4.93 -7.43
C ALA A 55 0.21 -5.28 -6.32
N VAL A 56 0.70 -5.57 -5.11
CA VAL A 56 -0.11 -6.13 -4.02
C VAL A 56 -0.95 -5.09 -3.28
N ASP A 57 -0.71 -3.81 -3.55
CA ASP A 57 -1.43 -2.67 -2.99
C ASP A 57 -1.59 -1.59 -4.07
N ALA A 58 -2.50 -0.64 -3.84
CA ALA A 58 -2.85 0.36 -4.84
C ALA A 58 -1.65 1.27 -5.21
N VAL A 59 -0.83 1.67 -4.23
CA VAL A 59 0.37 2.48 -4.50
C VAL A 59 1.42 1.72 -5.31
N GLY A 60 1.56 0.42 -5.09
CA GLY A 60 2.43 -0.46 -5.86
C GLY A 60 1.93 -0.69 -7.29
N ARG A 61 0.61 -0.76 -7.51
CA ARG A 61 0.06 -0.76 -8.87
C ARG A 61 0.29 0.58 -9.59
N ALA A 62 0.14 1.70 -8.88
CA ALA A 62 0.45 3.02 -9.44
C ALA A 62 1.92 3.12 -9.83
N TRP A 63 2.83 2.60 -8.99
CA TRP A 63 4.26 2.52 -9.28
C TRP A 63 4.56 1.70 -10.54
N LEU A 64 4.00 0.48 -10.66
CA LEU A 64 4.18 -0.37 -11.85
C LEU A 64 3.64 0.24 -13.13
N ALA A 65 2.55 1.00 -13.03
CA ALA A 65 1.97 1.71 -14.16
C ALA A 65 2.75 2.98 -14.55
N GLY A 66 3.84 3.32 -13.83
CA GLY A 66 4.61 4.54 -14.05
C GLY A 66 3.89 5.82 -13.62
N LEU A 67 2.81 5.70 -12.83
CA LEU A 67 1.98 6.83 -12.40
C LEU A 67 2.61 7.63 -11.24
N LEU A 68 3.64 7.09 -10.59
CA LEU A 68 4.42 7.79 -9.57
C LEU A 68 5.62 8.53 -10.17
N ALA A 69 5.54 9.03 -11.39
CA ALA A 69 6.60 9.83 -11.99
C ALA A 69 6.64 11.24 -11.35
N HIS A 70 7.81 11.69 -10.90
CA HIS A 70 8.01 13.03 -10.35
C HIS A 70 9.39 13.58 -10.76
N PRO A 71 9.53 14.89 -11.05
CA PRO A 71 10.78 15.47 -11.57
C PRO A 71 11.98 15.38 -10.61
N VAL A 72 11.74 15.29 -9.30
CA VAL A 72 12.80 15.37 -8.27
C VAL A 72 12.81 14.16 -7.35
N ARG A 73 11.69 13.44 -7.24
CA ARG A 73 11.51 12.38 -6.24
C ARG A 73 11.43 11.04 -6.93
N ASP A 74 12.09 10.08 -6.33
CA ASP A 74 12.13 8.72 -6.84
C ASP A 74 10.79 8.00 -6.62
N GLY A 75 10.38 7.23 -7.63
CA GLY A 75 9.12 6.49 -7.62
C GLY A 75 9.12 5.39 -6.55
N ASP A 76 10.24 4.71 -6.33
CA ASP A 76 10.35 3.70 -5.26
C ASP A 76 10.21 4.35 -3.88
N ALA A 77 10.88 5.48 -3.64
CA ALA A 77 10.75 6.23 -2.39
C ALA A 77 9.30 6.67 -2.12
N MET A 78 8.59 7.16 -3.13
CA MET A 78 7.18 7.56 -2.99
C MET A 78 6.26 6.36 -2.72
N ARG A 79 6.48 5.23 -3.41
CA ARG A 79 5.76 3.97 -3.14
C ARG A 79 5.95 3.53 -1.69
N ASP A 80 7.18 3.53 -1.22
CA ASP A 80 7.52 3.08 0.12
C ASP A 80 6.99 4.04 1.18
N ALA A 81 6.98 5.35 0.91
CA ALA A 81 6.34 6.35 1.77
C ALA A 81 4.84 6.09 1.92
N GLY A 82 4.13 5.75 0.84
CA GLY A 82 2.72 5.37 0.86
C GLY A 82 2.44 4.11 1.69
N ARG A 83 3.30 3.08 1.54
CA ARG A 83 3.21 1.84 2.34
C ARG A 83 3.46 2.08 3.82
N VAL A 84 4.42 2.94 4.17
CA VAL A 84 4.65 3.34 5.57
C VAL A 84 3.44 4.07 6.14
N LEU A 85 2.82 4.99 5.39
CA LEU A 85 1.61 5.67 5.82
C LEU A 85 0.46 4.68 6.08
N SER A 86 0.22 3.76 5.13
CA SER A 86 -0.80 2.71 5.27
C SER A 86 -0.59 1.88 6.54
N LYS A 87 0.65 1.46 6.79
CA LYS A 87 1.00 0.68 7.98
C LYS A 87 0.75 1.45 9.27
N LEU A 88 1.20 2.69 9.35
CA LEU A 88 1.01 3.53 10.54
C LEU A 88 -0.48 3.76 10.81
N TYR A 89 -1.25 4.04 9.76
CA TYR A 89 -2.70 4.22 9.87
C TYR A 89 -3.39 2.95 10.38
N TRP A 90 -3.16 1.81 9.73
CA TRP A 90 -3.84 0.57 10.08
C TRP A 90 -3.36 -0.04 11.40
N SER A 91 -2.11 0.19 11.82
CA SER A 91 -1.67 -0.15 13.17
C SER A 91 -2.47 0.55 14.27
N HIS A 92 -3.03 1.73 13.98
CA HIS A 92 -3.83 2.51 14.93
C HIS A 92 -5.33 2.24 14.78
N TYR A 93 -5.84 2.09 13.54
CA TYR A 93 -7.28 2.01 13.27
C TYR A 93 -7.81 0.61 12.90
N ALA A 94 -6.97 -0.44 12.87
CA ALA A 94 -7.41 -1.80 12.48
C ALA A 94 -8.57 -2.34 13.32
N GLU A 95 -8.63 -1.99 14.62
CA GLU A 95 -9.68 -2.46 15.54
C GLU A 95 -11.02 -1.75 15.30
N LEU A 96 -10.99 -0.55 14.71
CA LEU A 96 -12.14 0.29 14.40
C LEU A 96 -12.67 0.07 12.97
N ALA A 97 -11.98 -0.75 12.16
CA ALA A 97 -12.36 -1.02 10.78
C ALA A 97 -13.72 -1.77 10.71
N PRO A 98 -14.74 -1.24 10.01
CA PRO A 98 -16.06 -1.89 9.88
C PRO A 98 -15.99 -3.26 9.18
N SER A 99 -15.00 -3.45 8.30
CA SER A 99 -14.69 -4.69 7.59
C SER A 99 -13.75 -5.62 8.36
N GLY A 100 -13.73 -5.51 9.70
CA GLY A 100 -12.72 -5.97 10.65
C GLY A 100 -12.34 -7.46 10.69
N GLY A 101 -12.62 -8.27 9.67
CA GLY A 101 -12.05 -9.62 9.53
C GLY A 101 -10.58 -9.56 9.12
N LEU A 102 -10.26 -8.91 7.99
CA LEU A 102 -8.90 -8.93 7.43
C LEU A 102 -7.89 -8.14 8.26
N TYR A 103 -8.25 -6.95 8.76
CA TYR A 103 -7.35 -6.13 9.58
C TYR A 103 -7.10 -6.73 10.96
N ARG A 104 -8.15 -7.29 11.58
CA ARG A 104 -8.02 -8.02 12.84
C ARG A 104 -7.24 -9.31 12.66
N GLU A 105 -7.40 -10.01 11.54
CA GLU A 105 -6.60 -11.21 11.24
C GLU A 105 -5.13 -10.85 11.00
N MET A 106 -4.85 -9.75 10.29
CA MET A 106 -3.49 -9.22 10.14
C MET A 106 -2.87 -8.83 11.49
N VAL A 107 -3.66 -8.24 12.40
CA VAL A 107 -3.23 -7.98 13.78
C VAL A 107 -2.98 -9.27 14.56
N GLY A 108 -3.94 -10.20 14.52
CA GLY A 108 -3.86 -11.48 15.25
C GLY A 108 -2.74 -12.40 14.78
N ARG A 109 -2.35 -12.32 13.50
CA ARG A 109 -1.20 -13.04 12.93
C ARG A 109 0.13 -12.25 13.07
N GLY A 110 0.12 -11.07 13.69
CA GLY A 110 1.31 -10.27 13.91
C GLY A 110 1.90 -9.58 12.67
N VAL A 111 1.15 -9.56 11.56
CA VAL A 111 1.46 -8.84 10.32
C VAL A 111 1.39 -7.34 10.62
N LEU A 112 0.23 -6.87 11.08
CA LEU A 112 0.12 -5.59 11.76
C LEU A 112 0.33 -5.82 13.26
N ARG A 113 0.99 -4.90 13.94
CA ARG A 113 1.01 -4.90 15.41
C ARG A 113 -0.02 -3.90 15.88
N SER A 114 -1.00 -4.37 16.68
CA SER A 114 -1.91 -3.46 17.38
C SER A 114 -1.14 -2.74 18.48
N GLY A 115 -1.36 -1.43 18.60
CA GLY A 115 -0.85 -0.63 19.72
C GLY A 115 -1.50 -0.99 21.06
N ALA A 116 -2.61 -1.74 21.07
CA ALA A 116 -3.37 -2.05 22.28
C ALA A 116 -2.73 -3.15 23.16
N GLY A 117 -1.78 -3.91 22.63
CA GLY A 117 -1.17 -5.06 23.30
C GLY A 117 0.24 -4.81 23.85
N GLY A 118 0.37 -4.03 24.92
CA GLY A 118 1.48 -4.20 25.89
C GLY A 118 2.60 -3.16 25.93
N ASP A 119 2.63 -2.14 25.06
CA ASP A 119 3.66 -1.09 25.11
C ASP A 119 3.07 0.28 24.71
N ALA A 120 2.51 0.97 25.71
CA ALA A 120 1.86 2.27 25.53
C ALA A 120 2.80 3.34 24.98
N GLU A 121 4.09 3.27 25.32
CA GLU A 121 5.10 4.21 24.82
C GLU A 121 5.31 4.01 23.32
N ARG A 122 5.41 2.75 22.88
CA ARG A 122 5.53 2.43 21.46
C ARG A 122 4.26 2.75 20.66
N ALA A 123 3.08 2.54 21.23
CA ALA A 123 1.82 2.97 20.62
C ALA A 123 1.80 4.48 20.40
N ALA A 124 2.20 5.27 21.40
CA ALA A 124 2.31 6.72 21.32
C ALA A 124 3.36 7.16 20.27
N GLN A 125 4.47 6.44 20.14
CA GLN A 125 5.48 6.71 19.09
C GLN A 125 4.93 6.48 17.68
N LEU A 126 4.17 5.41 17.45
CA LEU A 126 3.55 5.12 16.16
C LEU A 126 2.47 6.13 15.81
N GLU A 127 1.64 6.52 16.78
CA GLU A 127 0.64 7.57 16.62
C GLU A 127 1.30 8.92 16.32
N ALA A 128 2.34 9.31 17.05
CA ALA A 128 3.09 10.52 16.77
C ALA A 128 3.73 10.49 15.37
N ALA A 129 4.20 9.33 14.91
CA ALA A 129 4.73 9.16 13.56
C ALA A 129 3.65 9.31 12.48
N LEU A 130 2.44 8.78 12.72
CA LEU A 130 1.28 8.99 11.86
C LEU A 130 0.91 10.47 11.80
N ASN A 131 0.75 11.12 12.96
CA ASN A 131 0.35 12.51 13.05
C ASN A 131 1.33 13.45 12.36
N ARG A 132 2.65 13.24 12.49
CA ARG A 132 3.65 14.02 11.74
C ARG A 132 3.44 13.95 10.23
N ARG A 133 3.08 12.78 9.69
CA ARG A 133 2.82 12.61 8.26
C ARG A 133 1.50 13.23 7.84
N LEU A 134 0.46 13.12 8.66
CA LEU A 134 -0.83 13.73 8.38
C LEU A 134 -0.73 15.26 8.36
N VAL A 135 0.05 15.86 9.27
CA VAL A 135 0.33 17.31 9.26
C VAL A 135 0.97 17.76 7.94
N VAL A 136 1.97 17.02 7.45
CA VAL A 136 2.60 17.33 6.15
C VAL A 136 1.58 17.28 5.00
N LEU A 137 0.65 16.32 5.04
CA LEU A 137 -0.42 16.24 4.04
C LEU A 137 -1.45 17.36 4.18
N ASP A 138 -1.76 17.76 5.40
CA ASP A 138 -2.65 18.89 5.68
C ASP A 138 -2.07 20.21 5.12
N ASP A 139 -0.76 20.41 5.27
CA ASP A 139 -0.05 21.58 4.72
C ASP A 139 -0.05 21.61 3.18
N CYS A 140 -0.16 20.45 2.53
CA CYS A 140 -0.30 20.32 1.08
C CYS A 140 -1.74 20.55 0.58
N GLY A 141 -2.72 20.63 1.49
CA GLY A 141 -4.12 20.91 1.21
C GLY A 141 -5.02 19.68 1.17
N ARG A 142 -6.32 19.92 1.35
CA ARG A 142 -7.35 18.90 1.54
C ARG A 142 -7.44 17.89 0.39
N ASP A 143 -7.33 18.37 -0.86
CA ASP A 143 -7.45 17.49 -2.03
C ASP A 143 -6.25 16.55 -2.17
N VAL A 144 -5.05 17.03 -1.80
CA VAL A 144 -3.83 16.22 -1.74
C VAL A 144 -3.97 15.16 -0.67
N ARG A 145 -4.34 15.54 0.55
CA ARG A 145 -4.58 14.60 1.64
C ARG A 145 -5.59 13.52 1.24
N ARG A 146 -6.74 13.93 0.69
CA ARG A 146 -7.79 13.00 0.25
C ARG A 146 -7.31 12.06 -0.84
N ALA A 147 -6.51 12.53 -1.80
CA ALA A 147 -5.98 11.70 -2.85
C ALA A 147 -4.96 10.66 -2.32
N VAL A 148 -4.07 11.07 -1.41
CA VAL A 148 -3.11 10.17 -0.74
C VAL A 148 -3.82 9.15 0.13
N GLU A 149 -4.77 9.57 0.97
CA GLU A 149 -5.59 8.68 1.78
C GLU A 149 -6.37 7.70 0.90
N SER A 150 -6.97 8.17 -0.19
CA SER A 150 -7.68 7.29 -1.14
C SER A 150 -6.76 6.27 -1.82
N LEU A 151 -5.51 6.64 -2.09
CA LEU A 151 -4.53 5.76 -2.71
C LEU A 151 -3.90 4.77 -1.71
N CYS A 152 -3.65 5.18 -0.47
CA CYS A 152 -2.80 4.43 0.47
C CYS A 152 -3.53 3.87 1.69
N VAL A 153 -4.66 4.47 2.07
CA VAL A 153 -5.31 4.27 3.37
C VAL A 153 -6.72 3.73 3.24
N ASP A 154 -7.54 4.23 2.32
CA ASP A 154 -8.97 3.88 2.20
C ASP A 154 -9.21 2.36 2.23
N HIS A 155 -10.39 1.98 2.75
CA HIS A 155 -10.80 0.59 3.03
C HIS A 155 -10.72 -0.38 1.84
N HIS A 156 -10.48 0.11 0.63
CA HIS A 156 -10.30 -0.67 -0.58
C HIS A 156 -8.87 -1.21 -0.72
N PHE A 157 -8.25 -1.73 0.34
CA PHE A 157 -6.85 -2.17 0.32
C PHE A 157 -6.52 -3.09 -0.87
N GLU A 158 -7.43 -3.98 -1.24
CA GLU A 158 -7.20 -4.92 -2.34
C GLU A 158 -7.46 -4.35 -3.74
N PHE A 159 -8.34 -3.33 -3.85
CA PHE A 159 -8.78 -2.79 -5.13
C PHE A 159 -8.18 -1.43 -5.42
N GLY A 160 -7.69 -0.73 -4.42
CA GLY A 160 -7.45 0.69 -4.52
C GLY A 160 -8.72 1.45 -4.90
N PRO A 161 -8.58 2.74 -5.19
CA PRO A 161 -9.71 3.53 -5.61
C PRO A 161 -10.01 3.30 -7.10
N ALA A 162 -11.29 3.31 -7.49
CA ALA A 162 -11.71 3.04 -8.87
C ALA A 162 -11.09 4.00 -9.90
N TRP A 163 -10.70 5.22 -9.48
CA TRP A 163 -9.99 6.16 -10.35
C TRP A 163 -8.60 5.67 -10.77
N LEU A 164 -7.91 4.91 -9.91
CA LEU A 164 -6.62 4.32 -10.24
C LEU A 164 -6.77 3.25 -11.32
N ASP A 165 -7.79 2.40 -11.23
CA ASP A 165 -8.02 1.35 -12.23
C ASP A 165 -8.34 1.93 -13.61
N ARG A 166 -9.12 3.02 -13.65
CA ARG A 166 -9.38 3.75 -14.90
C ARG A 166 -8.11 4.35 -15.50
N LEU A 167 -7.22 4.91 -14.68
CA LEU A 167 -5.92 5.41 -15.15
C LEU A 167 -5.04 4.28 -15.70
N ILE A 168 -4.92 3.17 -14.96
CA ILE A 168 -4.12 2.02 -15.40
C ILE A 168 -4.66 1.46 -16.72
N ALA A 169 -5.98 1.34 -16.86
CA ALA A 169 -6.61 0.94 -18.10
C ALA A 169 -6.30 1.91 -19.25
N ALA A 170 -6.47 3.23 -19.04
CA ALA A 170 -6.16 4.25 -20.03
C ALA A 170 -4.69 4.21 -20.47
N CYS A 171 -3.74 4.03 -19.53
CA CYS A 171 -2.32 3.87 -19.84
C CYS A 171 -2.05 2.63 -20.69
N ARG A 172 -2.63 1.46 -20.33
CA ARG A 172 -2.48 0.20 -21.08
C ARG A 172 -3.03 0.32 -22.50
N GLU A 173 -4.14 1.02 -22.65
CA GLU A 173 -4.85 1.19 -23.92
C GLU A 173 -4.35 2.40 -24.73
N LYS A 174 -3.33 3.12 -24.22
CA LYS A 174 -2.77 4.35 -24.81
C LYS A 174 -3.85 5.42 -25.11
N ARG A 175 -4.85 5.52 -24.23
CA ARG A 175 -5.92 6.53 -24.32
C ARG A 175 -5.69 7.66 -23.32
N ALA A 176 -6.33 8.80 -23.58
CA ALA A 176 -6.36 9.89 -22.62
C ALA A 176 -7.10 9.45 -21.35
N ALA A 177 -6.47 9.66 -20.20
CA ALA A 177 -7.13 9.57 -18.90
C ALA A 177 -8.20 10.64 -18.75
N GLY A 178 -9.24 10.36 -17.95
CA GLY A 178 -10.18 11.39 -17.52
C GLY A 178 -9.46 12.46 -16.70
N GLU A 179 -9.77 13.73 -16.96
CA GLU A 179 -9.09 14.86 -16.29
C GLU A 179 -9.17 14.79 -14.76
N GLU A 180 -10.31 14.35 -14.23
CA GLU A 180 -10.51 14.21 -12.79
C GLU A 180 -9.63 13.12 -12.17
N ASP A 181 -9.49 11.99 -12.87
CA ASP A 181 -8.64 10.91 -12.40
C ASP A 181 -7.17 11.35 -12.44
N GLN A 182 -6.76 12.08 -13.48
CA GLN A 182 -5.42 12.63 -13.59
C GLN A 182 -5.15 13.69 -12.50
N ARG A 183 -6.11 14.58 -12.20
CA ARG A 183 -6.01 15.55 -11.10
C ARG A 183 -5.78 14.86 -9.77
N ARG A 184 -6.52 13.77 -9.48
CA ARG A 184 -6.34 12.97 -8.26
C ARG A 184 -4.97 12.31 -8.20
N MET A 185 -4.50 11.74 -9.30
CA MET A 185 -3.17 11.14 -9.35
C MET A 185 -2.07 12.19 -9.13
N ASN A 186 -2.17 13.35 -9.76
CA ASN A 186 -1.22 14.44 -9.57
C ASN A 186 -1.20 14.93 -8.12
N ALA A 187 -2.37 15.07 -7.50
CA ALA A 187 -2.49 15.42 -6.08
C ALA A 187 -1.86 14.34 -5.18
N ALA A 188 -2.08 13.06 -5.48
CA ALA A 188 -1.46 11.96 -4.75
C ALA A 188 0.08 11.95 -4.90
N VAL A 189 0.60 12.18 -6.10
CA VAL A 189 2.05 12.28 -6.34
C VAL A 189 2.66 13.44 -5.55
N LEU A 190 2.02 14.62 -5.55
CA LEU A 190 2.48 15.77 -4.77
C LEU A 190 2.56 15.44 -3.27
N GLY A 191 1.50 14.84 -2.71
CA GLY A 191 1.48 14.46 -1.31
C GLY A 191 2.50 13.37 -0.96
N LEU A 192 2.65 12.35 -1.81
CA LEU A 192 3.67 11.31 -1.59
C LEU A 192 5.10 11.88 -1.69
N ALA A 193 5.36 12.80 -2.61
CA ALA A 193 6.63 13.50 -2.73
C ALA A 193 6.96 14.35 -1.49
N ALA A 194 5.96 14.89 -0.80
CA ALA A 194 6.15 15.62 0.46
C ALA A 194 6.48 14.68 1.64
N LEU A 195 6.12 13.40 1.55
CA LEU A 195 6.39 12.38 2.56
C LEU A 195 7.76 11.66 2.39
N THR A 196 8.50 11.98 1.31
CA THR A 196 9.85 11.45 1.01
C THR A 196 10.95 12.45 1.33
#